data_AF-A0A8T7A1K0-F1
#
_entry.id   AF-A0A8T7A1K0-F1
#
_cell.length_a   1.000
_cell.length_b   1.000
_cell.length_c   1.000
_cell.angle_alpha   90.00
_cell.angle_beta   90.00
_cell.angle_gamma   90.00
#
_symmetry.space_group_name_H-M   'P 1'
#
loop_
_entity.id
_entity.type
_entity.pdbx_description
1 polymer ?
#
loop_
_entity_poly.entity_id
_entity_poly.type
_entity_poly.pdbx_seq_one_letter_code
_entity_poly.pdbx_strand_id
1 'polypeptide(L)'
;MKIFLAIALLLASFTSMADSYDDDLKKLFELTGVKNNYAGLNNVIINQMQAGFFQAADQNIDAKTLTEDQKKQVGEMLKARFGEMVKGYQSYISEKMPYETVEAEVYMPLYKETYSHDEVKELVTFYDSPVGKKTIEFSQNIPEQAAKKSAEKYDPIISDYVKLSISENIALVKKEMTDKGLQ
;
A
#
# COMPACT_ATOMS: atom_id res chain seq x y z
N MET A 1 -44.60 -38.73 -0.07
CA MET A 1 -44.01 -38.13 -1.29
C MET A 1 -44.14 -36.60 -1.38
N LYS A 2 -45.23 -35.97 -0.90
CA LYS A 2 -45.41 -34.51 -0.97
C LYS A 2 -44.45 -33.69 -0.06
N ILE A 3 -44.02 -34.25 1.07
CA ILE A 3 -43.09 -33.58 2.01
C ILE A 3 -41.66 -33.51 1.44
N PHE A 4 -41.21 -34.54 0.72
CA PHE A 4 -39.88 -34.54 0.08
C PHE A 4 -39.77 -33.52 -1.07
N LEU A 5 -40.85 -33.24 -1.79
CA LEU A 5 -40.86 -32.21 -2.83
C LEU A 5 -40.77 -30.78 -2.27
N ALA A 6 -41.39 -30.53 -1.11
CA ALA A 6 -41.37 -29.21 -0.47
C ALA A 6 -39.99 -28.87 0.15
N ILE A 7 -39.28 -29.87 0.67
CA ILE A 7 -37.91 -29.69 1.19
C ILE A 7 -36.91 -29.45 0.05
N ALA A 8 -37.06 -30.13 -1.09
CA ALA A 8 -36.21 -29.92 -2.26
C ALA A 8 -36.39 -28.52 -2.90
N LEU A 9 -37.62 -27.98 -2.91
CA LEU A 9 -37.91 -26.63 -3.41
C LEU A 9 -37.39 -25.51 -2.48
N LEU A 10 -37.36 -25.74 -1.17
CA LEU A 10 -36.77 -24.81 -0.20
C LEU A 10 -35.23 -24.78 -0.30
N LEU A 11 -34.58 -25.91 -0.54
CA LEU A 11 -33.12 -25.98 -0.68
C LEU A 11 -32.62 -25.33 -1.98
N ALA A 12 -33.39 -25.39 -3.07
CA ALA A 12 -33.02 -24.81 -4.36
C ALA A 12 -33.06 -23.26 -4.38
N SER A 13 -33.89 -22.62 -3.55
CA SER A 13 -33.95 -21.16 -3.46
C SER A 13 -32.79 -20.56 -2.67
N PHE A 14 -32.24 -21.26 -1.67
CA PHE A 14 -31.08 -20.78 -0.91
C PHE A 14 -29.79 -20.77 -1.75
N THR A 15 -29.59 -21.73 -2.66
CA THR A 15 -28.41 -21.75 -3.53
C THR A 15 -28.42 -20.59 -4.52
N SER A 16 -29.58 -20.29 -5.13
CA SER A 16 -29.69 -19.17 -6.08
C SER A 16 -29.45 -17.79 -5.45
N MET A 17 -29.77 -17.64 -4.17
CA MET A 17 -29.58 -16.38 -3.44
C MET A 17 -28.11 -16.19 -3.00
N ALA A 18 -27.45 -17.26 -2.57
CA ALA A 18 -26.02 -17.23 -2.23
C ALA A 18 -25.15 -16.91 -3.45
N ASP A 19 -25.42 -17.56 -4.60
CA ASP A 19 -24.68 -17.31 -5.84
C ASP A 19 -24.83 -15.85 -6.30
N SER A 20 -26.02 -15.26 -6.14
CA SER A 20 -26.26 -13.86 -6.47
C SER A 20 -25.54 -12.86 -5.55
N TYR A 21 -25.29 -13.22 -4.29
CA TYR A 21 -24.53 -12.35 -3.38
C TYR A 21 -23.03 -12.37 -3.72
N ASP A 22 -22.48 -13.53 -4.06
CA ASP A 22 -21.06 -13.66 -4.40
C ASP A 22 -20.71 -12.88 -5.67
N ASP A 23 -21.61 -12.89 -6.65
CA ASP A 23 -21.41 -12.15 -7.90
C ASP A 23 -21.48 -10.63 -7.70
N ASP A 24 -22.39 -10.14 -6.85
CA ASP A 24 -22.44 -8.72 -6.48
C ASP A 24 -21.19 -8.29 -5.69
N LEU A 25 -20.67 -9.14 -4.81
CA LEU A 25 -19.42 -8.89 -4.09
C LEU A 25 -18.20 -8.85 -5.02
N LYS A 26 -18.08 -9.81 -5.94
CA LYS A 26 -17.03 -9.77 -6.97
C LYS A 26 -17.13 -8.48 -7.76
N LYS A 27 -18.34 -8.05 -8.12
CA LYS A 27 -18.53 -6.80 -8.84
C LYS A 27 -18.08 -5.58 -8.02
N LEU A 28 -18.41 -5.56 -6.73
CA LEU A 28 -17.95 -4.52 -5.82
C LEU A 28 -16.42 -4.51 -5.72
N PHE A 29 -15.78 -5.68 -5.63
CA PHE A 29 -14.32 -5.81 -5.55
C PHE A 29 -13.61 -5.35 -6.82
N GLU A 30 -14.19 -5.63 -8.00
CA GLU A 30 -13.73 -5.07 -9.27
C GLU A 30 -13.80 -3.54 -9.28
N LEU A 31 -14.96 -2.99 -8.92
CA LEU A 31 -15.21 -1.54 -8.94
C LEU A 31 -14.27 -0.80 -7.99
N THR A 32 -14.05 -1.35 -6.80
CA THR A 32 -13.23 -0.74 -5.74
C THR A 32 -11.74 -1.07 -5.84
N GLY A 33 -11.35 -1.95 -6.77
CA GLY A 33 -9.96 -2.27 -7.06
C GLY A 33 -9.28 -3.16 -6.01
N VAL A 34 -10.01 -4.06 -5.35
CA VAL A 34 -9.44 -4.96 -4.32
C VAL A 34 -8.26 -5.77 -4.85
N LYS A 35 -8.33 -6.28 -6.08
CA LYS A 35 -7.22 -6.97 -6.75
C LYS A 35 -5.98 -6.10 -6.91
N ASN A 36 -6.16 -4.83 -7.27
CA ASN A 36 -5.04 -3.88 -7.40
C ASN A 36 -4.45 -3.57 -6.02
N ASN A 37 -5.28 -3.45 -4.98
CA ASN A 37 -4.81 -3.27 -3.61
C ASN A 37 -4.03 -4.48 -3.11
N TYR A 38 -4.46 -5.70 -3.44
CA TYR A 38 -3.73 -6.93 -3.14
C TYR A 38 -2.34 -6.95 -3.79
N ALA A 39 -2.26 -6.62 -5.08
CA ALA A 39 -0.98 -6.49 -5.79
C ALA A 39 -0.12 -5.35 -5.20
N GLY A 40 -0.74 -4.22 -4.83
CA GLY A 40 -0.08 -3.09 -4.18
C GLY A 40 0.56 -3.45 -2.85
N LEU A 41 -0.13 -4.25 -2.02
CA LEU A 41 0.40 -4.74 -0.74
C LEU A 41 1.68 -5.57 -0.96
N ASN A 42 1.68 -6.46 -1.96
CA ASN A 42 2.86 -7.25 -2.30
C ASN A 42 4.05 -6.36 -2.72
N ASN A 43 3.79 -5.28 -3.47
CA ASN A 43 4.83 -4.32 -3.84
C ASN A 43 5.38 -3.56 -2.62
N VAL A 44 4.52 -3.21 -1.64
CA VAL A 44 4.97 -2.60 -0.38
C VAL A 44 5.90 -3.55 0.39
N ILE A 45 5.55 -4.83 0.49
CA ILE A 45 6.40 -5.84 1.14
C ILE A 45 7.73 -5.98 0.40
N ILE A 46 7.72 -6.06 -0.94
CA ILE A 46 8.94 -6.12 -1.75
C ILE A 46 9.85 -4.91 -1.51
N ASN A 47 9.29 -3.70 -1.46
CA ASN A 47 10.07 -2.49 -1.18
C ASN A 47 10.67 -2.50 0.24
N GLN A 48 9.93 -3.01 1.23
CA GLN A 48 10.46 -3.19 2.59
C GLN A 48 11.56 -4.25 2.65
N MET A 49 11.38 -5.37 1.92
CA MET A 49 12.42 -6.39 1.77
C MET A 49 13.67 -5.81 1.11
N GLN A 50 13.53 -4.92 0.13
CA GLN A 50 14.65 -4.25 -0.52
C GLN A 50 15.45 -3.43 0.49
N ALA A 51 14.78 -2.57 1.25
CA ALA A 51 15.43 -1.75 2.27
C ALA A 51 16.18 -2.61 3.30
N GLY A 52 15.51 -3.64 3.83
CA GLY A 52 16.12 -4.56 4.80
C GLY A 52 17.30 -5.36 4.24
N PHE A 53 17.20 -5.82 2.98
CA PHE A 53 18.26 -6.57 2.32
C PHE A 53 19.54 -5.73 2.14
N PHE A 54 19.41 -4.51 1.63
CA PHE A 54 20.57 -3.64 1.44
C PHE A 54 21.14 -3.11 2.76
N GLN A 55 20.28 -2.82 3.74
CA GLN A 55 20.75 -2.47 5.09
C GLN A 55 21.56 -3.61 5.72
N ALA A 56 21.10 -4.86 5.59
CA ALA A 56 21.84 -6.02 6.07
C ALA A 56 23.18 -6.19 5.32
N ALA A 57 23.19 -5.95 4.01
CA ALA A 57 24.42 -5.98 3.22
C ALA A 57 25.43 -4.92 3.71
N ASP A 58 24.99 -3.68 3.93
CA ASP A 58 25.85 -2.60 4.42
C ASP A 58 26.46 -2.88 5.80
N GLN A 59 25.75 -3.64 6.65
CA GLN A 59 26.22 -4.03 7.98
C GLN A 59 27.21 -5.21 7.95
N ASN A 60 27.09 -6.10 6.98
CA ASN A 60 27.84 -7.37 6.93
C ASN A 60 28.96 -7.38 5.88
N ILE A 61 29.00 -6.38 5.00
CA ILE A 61 30.07 -6.21 4.02
C ILE A 61 30.94 -5.06 4.47
N ASP A 62 32.20 -5.35 4.81
CA ASP A 62 33.16 -4.31 5.15
C ASP A 62 33.62 -3.55 3.89
N ALA A 63 32.80 -2.57 3.49
CA ALA A 63 33.04 -1.73 2.33
C ALA A 63 34.33 -0.91 2.41
N LYS A 64 34.97 -0.79 3.60
CA LYS A 64 36.25 -0.07 3.76
C LYS A 64 37.43 -0.85 3.21
N THR A 65 37.28 -2.17 3.05
CA THR A 65 38.33 -3.05 2.51
C THR A 65 38.28 -3.19 0.99
N LEU A 66 37.25 -2.65 0.35
CA LEU A 66 37.00 -2.78 -1.08
C LEU A 66 37.53 -1.58 -1.86
N THR A 67 38.12 -1.83 -3.03
CA THR A 67 38.36 -0.81 -4.05
C THR A 67 37.03 -0.33 -4.65
N GLU A 68 37.04 0.81 -5.35
CA GLU A 68 35.83 1.32 -6.02
C GLU A 68 35.26 0.33 -7.05
N ASP A 69 36.12 -0.36 -7.81
CA ASP A 69 35.69 -1.41 -8.75
C ASP A 69 35.03 -2.59 -8.03
N GLN A 70 35.59 -3.00 -6.88
CA GLN A 70 35.02 -4.07 -6.06
C GLN A 70 33.68 -3.66 -5.45
N LYS A 71 33.54 -2.41 -4.99
CA LYS A 71 32.26 -1.88 -4.48
C LYS A 71 31.18 -1.93 -5.57
N LYS A 72 31.53 -1.53 -6.80
CA LYS A 72 30.60 -1.59 -7.93
C LYS A 72 30.18 -3.03 -8.23
N GLN A 73 31.13 -3.96 -8.31
CA GLN A 73 30.85 -5.39 -8.54
C GLN A 73 29.96 -5.97 -7.43
N VAL A 74 30.25 -5.65 -6.17
CA VAL A 74 29.43 -6.06 -5.01
C VAL A 74 28.01 -5.49 -5.12
N GLY A 75 27.86 -4.22 -5.48
CA GLY A 75 26.55 -3.60 -5.70
C GLY A 75 25.74 -4.30 -6.80
N GLU A 76 26.39 -4.66 -7.92
CA GLU A 76 25.75 -5.41 -9.01
C GLU A 76 25.35 -6.83 -8.58
N MET A 77 26.21 -7.53 -7.83
CA MET A 77 25.90 -8.85 -7.27
C MET A 77 24.72 -8.79 -6.30
N LEU A 78 24.70 -7.82 -5.38
CA LEU A 78 23.60 -7.63 -4.43
C LEU A 78 22.28 -7.35 -5.16
N LYS A 79 22.29 -6.48 -6.17
CA LYS A 79 21.10 -6.22 -7.00
C LYS A 79 20.60 -7.47 -7.71
N ALA A 80 21.50 -8.26 -8.30
CA ALA A 80 21.13 -9.52 -8.96
C ALA A 80 20.54 -10.53 -7.97
N ARG A 81 21.17 -10.70 -6.80
CA ARG A 81 20.68 -11.61 -5.74
C ARG A 81 19.33 -11.16 -5.18
N PHE A 82 19.14 -9.86 -4.96
CA PHE A 82 17.85 -9.31 -4.56
C PHE A 82 16.78 -9.58 -5.63
N GLY A 83 17.10 -9.38 -6.91
CA GLY A 83 16.20 -9.69 -8.01
C GLY A 83 15.74 -11.15 -8.03
N GLU A 84 16.65 -12.10 -7.83
CA GLU A 84 16.30 -13.53 -7.73
C GLU A 84 15.46 -13.84 -6.49
N MET A 85 15.76 -13.22 -5.35
CA MET A 85 14.95 -13.35 -4.14
C MET A 85 13.51 -12.84 -4.36
N VAL A 86 13.34 -11.68 -5.02
CA VAL A 86 12.02 -11.12 -5.35
C VAL A 86 11.24 -12.06 -6.27
N LYS A 87 11.87 -12.62 -7.31
CA LYS A 87 11.22 -13.62 -8.18
C LYS A 87 10.76 -14.86 -7.41
N GLY A 88 11.61 -15.34 -6.49
CA GLY A 88 11.28 -16.47 -5.61
C GLY A 88 10.10 -16.15 -4.71
N TYR A 89 10.10 -14.98 -4.09
CA TYR A 89 8.99 -14.48 -3.27
C TYR A 89 7.69 -14.37 -4.09
N GLN A 90 7.73 -13.72 -5.25
CA GLN A 90 6.55 -13.57 -6.11
C GLN A 90 5.97 -14.93 -6.53
N SER A 91 6.83 -15.88 -6.90
CA SER A 91 6.41 -17.26 -7.20
C SER A 91 5.75 -17.92 -5.99
N TYR A 92 6.38 -17.83 -4.82
CA TYR A 92 5.87 -18.41 -3.58
C TYR A 92 4.51 -17.84 -3.19
N ILE A 93 4.34 -16.52 -3.23
CA ILE A 93 3.06 -15.86 -2.91
C ILE A 93 1.99 -16.21 -3.94
N SER A 94 2.32 -16.22 -5.23
CA SER A 94 1.35 -16.58 -6.27
C SER A 94 0.88 -18.03 -6.14
N GLU A 95 1.76 -18.93 -5.67
CA GLU A 95 1.42 -20.34 -5.43
C GLU A 95 0.62 -20.54 -4.12
N LYS A 96 1.05 -19.91 -3.02
CA LYS A 96 0.49 -20.16 -1.68
C LYS A 96 -0.70 -19.27 -1.35
N MET A 97 -0.78 -18.10 -1.96
CA MET A 97 -1.81 -17.10 -1.73
C MET A 97 -2.22 -16.49 -3.09
N PRO A 98 -2.77 -17.28 -4.03
CA PRO A 98 -3.35 -16.72 -5.24
C PRO A 98 -4.51 -15.78 -4.85
N TYR A 99 -4.72 -14.73 -5.66
CA TYR A 99 -5.74 -13.72 -5.37
C TYR A 99 -7.12 -14.36 -5.18
N GLU A 100 -7.45 -15.34 -6.01
CA GLU A 100 -8.75 -16.02 -6.02
C GLU A 100 -9.01 -16.75 -4.69
N THR A 101 -7.99 -17.33 -4.07
CA THR A 101 -8.10 -17.96 -2.74
C THR A 101 -8.26 -16.90 -1.66
N VAL A 102 -7.47 -15.83 -1.69
CA VAL A 102 -7.60 -14.73 -0.69
C VAL A 102 -8.95 -14.04 -0.81
N GLU A 103 -9.45 -13.83 -2.03
CA GLU A 103 -10.76 -13.29 -2.31
C GLU A 103 -11.86 -14.17 -1.69
N ALA A 104 -11.86 -15.46 -1.99
CA ALA A 104 -12.89 -16.39 -1.54
C ALA A 104 -12.84 -16.67 -0.02
N GLU A 105 -11.65 -16.78 0.57
CA GLU A 105 -11.48 -17.21 1.96
C GLU A 105 -11.37 -16.05 2.95
N VAL A 106 -11.01 -14.85 2.51
CA VAL A 106 -10.79 -13.70 3.39
C VAL A 106 -11.76 -12.55 3.07
N TYR A 107 -11.76 -12.07 1.83
CA TYR A 107 -12.55 -10.88 1.50
C TYR A 107 -14.05 -11.17 1.46
N MET A 108 -14.48 -12.24 0.80
CA MET A 108 -15.91 -12.57 0.70
C MET A 108 -16.56 -12.80 2.07
N PRO A 109 -16.00 -13.62 2.99
CA PRO A 109 -16.60 -13.83 4.30
C PRO A 109 -16.66 -12.54 5.12
N LEU A 110 -15.58 -11.76 5.13
CA LEU A 110 -15.52 -10.49 5.86
C LEU A 110 -16.64 -9.52 5.42
N TYR A 111 -16.88 -9.41 4.11
CA TYR A 111 -17.96 -8.56 3.60
C TYR A 111 -19.34 -9.12 3.94
N LYS A 112 -19.55 -10.44 3.83
CA LYS A 112 -20.82 -11.08 4.21
C LYS A 112 -21.14 -10.97 5.69
N GLU A 113 -20.13 -10.92 6.56
CA GLU A 113 -20.28 -10.69 7.99
C GLU A 113 -20.63 -9.23 8.33
N THR A 114 -20.21 -8.30 7.47
CA THR A 114 -20.33 -6.85 7.73
C THR A 114 -21.54 -6.23 7.05
N TYR A 115 -21.85 -6.65 5.83
CA TYR A 115 -22.88 -6.07 4.99
C TYR A 115 -23.95 -7.11 4.65
N SER A 116 -25.18 -6.64 4.54
CA SER A 116 -26.26 -7.37 3.91
C SER A 116 -26.12 -7.36 2.39
N HIS A 117 -26.81 -8.29 1.72
CA HIS A 117 -26.80 -8.36 0.26
C HIS A 117 -27.34 -7.08 -0.38
N ASP A 118 -28.39 -6.49 0.19
CA ASP A 118 -28.99 -5.27 -0.37
C ASP A 118 -28.06 -4.05 -0.21
N GLU A 119 -27.34 -3.93 0.91
CA GLU A 119 -26.31 -2.90 1.07
C GLU A 119 -25.19 -3.06 0.03
N VAL A 120 -24.78 -4.29 -0.28
CA VAL A 120 -23.77 -4.53 -1.32
C VAL A 120 -24.28 -4.13 -2.70
N LYS A 121 -25.55 -4.38 -3.04
CA LYS A 121 -26.13 -3.88 -4.31
C LYS A 121 -26.15 -2.36 -4.38
N GLU A 122 -26.45 -1.70 -3.26
CA GLU A 122 -26.41 -0.24 -3.18
C GLU A 122 -24.98 0.29 -3.37
N LEU A 123 -23.98 -0.36 -2.76
CA LEU A 123 -22.57 -0.02 -2.95
C LEU A 123 -22.13 -0.23 -4.40
N VAL A 124 -22.50 -1.34 -5.03
CA VAL A 124 -22.23 -1.60 -6.46
C VAL A 124 -22.86 -0.50 -7.31
N THR A 125 -24.12 -0.16 -7.07
CA THR A 125 -24.83 0.90 -7.80
C THR A 125 -24.12 2.24 -7.65
N PHE A 126 -23.70 2.59 -6.43
CA PHE A 126 -22.98 3.82 -6.17
C PHE A 126 -21.62 3.84 -6.89
N TYR A 127 -20.78 2.82 -6.68
CA TYR A 127 -19.43 2.79 -7.24
C TYR A 127 -19.39 2.61 -8.75
N ASP A 128 -20.43 2.06 -9.37
CA ASP A 128 -20.54 2.04 -10.84
C ASP A 128 -21.00 3.38 -11.44
N SER A 129 -21.60 4.27 -10.64
CA SER A 129 -22.00 5.60 -11.08
C SER A 129 -20.80 6.50 -11.42
N PRO A 130 -20.98 7.55 -12.25
CA PRO A 130 -19.92 8.51 -12.54
C PRO A 130 -19.34 9.18 -11.28
N VAL A 131 -20.20 9.45 -10.28
CA VAL A 131 -19.77 10.06 -9.01
C VAL A 131 -18.99 9.06 -8.16
N GLY A 132 -19.40 7.80 -8.12
CA GLY A 132 -18.69 6.74 -7.41
C GLY A 132 -17.30 6.47 -7.99
N LYS A 133 -17.19 6.35 -9.31
CA LYS A 133 -15.90 6.22 -10.02
C LYS A 133 -14.97 7.38 -9.71
N LYS A 134 -15.49 8.62 -9.78
CA LYS A 134 -14.74 9.82 -9.41
C LYS A 134 -14.32 9.82 -7.93
N THR A 135 -15.17 9.30 -7.05
CA THR A 135 -14.85 9.18 -5.62
C THR A 135 -13.66 8.26 -5.40
N ILE A 136 -13.62 7.10 -6.06
CA ILE A 136 -12.49 6.17 -5.99
C ILE A 136 -11.22 6.85 -6.49
N GLU A 137 -11.24 7.40 -7.70
CA GLU A 137 -10.07 8.08 -8.29
C GLU A 137 -9.58 9.23 -7.41
N PHE A 138 -10.50 10.05 -6.90
CA PHE A 138 -10.14 11.17 -6.05
C PHE A 138 -9.56 10.70 -4.72
N SER A 139 -10.14 9.67 -4.09
CA SER A 139 -9.68 9.12 -2.80
C SER A 139 -8.22 8.65 -2.84
N GLN A 140 -7.77 8.08 -3.97
CA GLN A 140 -6.40 7.62 -4.16
C GLN A 140 -5.41 8.79 -4.30
N ASN A 141 -5.85 9.91 -4.86
CA ASN A 141 -4.98 11.06 -5.18
C ASN A 141 -5.05 12.20 -4.16
N ILE A 142 -6.02 12.21 -3.23
CA ILE A 142 -6.19 13.27 -2.23
C ILE A 142 -4.92 13.50 -1.41
N PRO A 143 -4.28 12.48 -0.81
CA PRO A 143 -3.12 12.71 0.05
C PRO A 143 -1.97 13.42 -0.69
N GLU A 144 -1.66 13.00 -1.91
CA GLU A 144 -0.63 13.62 -2.74
C GLU A 144 -0.99 15.07 -3.12
N GLN A 145 -2.23 15.30 -3.58
CA GLN A 145 -2.70 16.64 -3.92
C GLN A 145 -2.73 17.58 -2.71
N ALA A 146 -3.13 17.07 -1.55
CA ALA A 146 -3.16 17.82 -0.30
C ALA A 146 -1.73 18.16 0.16
N ALA A 147 -0.80 17.22 0.07
CA ALA A 147 0.61 17.46 0.39
C ALA A 147 1.21 18.55 -0.53
N LYS A 148 1.01 18.43 -1.84
CA LYS A 148 1.48 19.43 -2.82
C LYS A 148 0.93 20.83 -2.53
N LYS A 149 -0.38 20.94 -2.33
CA LYS A 149 -1.02 22.23 -2.02
C LYS A 149 -0.56 22.80 -0.67
N SER A 150 -0.28 21.94 0.30
CA SER A 150 0.25 22.36 1.60
C SER A 150 1.67 22.89 1.46
N ALA A 151 2.54 22.22 0.70
CA ALA A 151 3.89 22.68 0.39
C ALA A 151 3.85 24.05 -0.32
N GLU A 152 3.07 24.18 -1.41
CA GLU A 152 2.90 25.45 -2.14
C GLU A 152 2.49 26.62 -1.22
N LYS A 153 1.65 26.36 -0.21
CA LYS A 153 1.14 27.38 0.70
C LYS A 153 2.08 27.67 1.87
N TYR A 154 2.68 26.64 2.46
CA TYR A 154 3.37 26.75 3.74
C TYR A 154 4.90 26.75 3.62
N ASP A 155 5.47 26.27 2.51
CA ASP A 155 6.93 26.28 2.31
C ASP A 155 7.55 27.68 2.40
N PRO A 156 6.95 28.75 1.83
CA PRO A 156 7.51 30.09 2.00
C PRO A 156 7.54 30.53 3.46
N ILE A 157 6.48 30.24 4.22
CA ILE A 157 6.36 30.59 5.65
C ILE A 157 7.41 29.84 6.46
N ILE A 158 7.56 28.54 6.21
CA ILE A 158 8.56 27.69 6.86
C ILE A 158 9.97 28.17 6.49
N SER A 159 10.23 28.48 5.21
CA SER A 159 11.52 28.97 4.73
C SER A 159 11.91 30.29 5.41
N ASP A 160 10.96 31.21 5.55
CA ASP A 160 11.21 32.51 6.19
C ASP A 160 11.51 32.36 7.68
N TYR A 161 10.77 31.50 8.39
CA TYR A 161 11.07 31.16 9.78
C TYR A 161 12.47 30.54 9.91
N VAL A 162 12.82 29.56 9.06
CA VAL A 162 14.14 28.91 9.10
C VAL A 162 15.27 29.92 8.86
N LYS A 163 15.13 30.82 7.88
CA LYS A 163 16.13 31.88 7.62
C LYS A 163 16.28 32.82 8.81
N LEU A 164 15.17 33.21 9.43
CA LEU A 164 15.17 34.04 10.64
C LEU A 164 15.90 33.33 11.79
N SER A 165 15.50 32.09 12.10
CA SER A 165 16.11 31.30 13.17
C SER A 165 17.60 31.06 12.96
N ILE A 166 18.04 30.78 11.72
CA ILE A 166 19.48 30.65 11.41
C ILE A 166 20.22 31.95 11.73
N SER A 167 19.67 33.08 11.29
CA SER A 167 20.29 34.40 11.49
C SER A 167 20.41 34.75 12.98
N GLU A 168 19.35 34.49 13.75
CA GLU A 168 19.33 34.69 15.21
C GLU A 168 20.36 33.78 15.91
N ASN A 169 20.41 32.50 15.57
CA ASN A 169 21.34 31.56 16.19
C ASN A 169 22.81 31.88 15.84
N ILE A 170 23.11 32.32 14.62
CA ILE A 170 24.46 32.80 14.27
C ILE A 170 24.84 34.02 15.12
N ALA A 171 23.91 34.95 15.34
CA ALA A 171 24.16 36.13 16.18
C ALA A 171 24.44 35.73 17.64
N LEU A 172 23.69 34.76 18.18
CA LEU A 172 23.93 34.22 19.52
C LEU A 172 25.31 33.56 19.63
N VAL A 173 25.69 32.70 18.68
CA VAL A 173 27.02 32.06 18.66
C VAL A 173 28.14 33.10 18.59
N LYS A 174 28.02 34.11 17.72
CA LYS A 174 29.02 35.19 17.63
C LYS A 174 29.17 35.96 18.95
N LYS A 175 28.05 36.21 19.63
CA LYS A 175 28.06 36.84 20.95
C LYS A 175 28.77 35.95 21.98
N GLU A 176 28.44 34.66 22.03
CA GLU A 176 29.09 33.71 22.94
C GLU A 176 30.60 33.56 22.67
N MET A 177 31.01 33.55 21.41
CA MET A 177 32.43 33.55 21.04
C MET A 177 33.14 34.80 21.58
N THR A 178 32.53 35.98 21.37
CA THR A 178 33.04 37.26 21.87
C THR A 178 33.15 37.25 23.40
N ASP A 179 32.10 36.82 24.10
CA ASP A 179 32.04 36.75 25.57
C ASP A 179 33.10 35.76 26.13
N LYS A 180 33.53 34.78 25.34
CA LYS A 180 34.57 33.80 25.69
C LYS A 180 35.99 34.20 25.24
N GLY A 181 36.16 35.35 24.59
CA GLY A 181 37.45 35.78 24.04
C GLY A 181 37.94 34.93 22.86
N LEU A 182 37.03 34.23 22.19
CA LEU A 182 37.29 33.46 20.98
C LEU A 182 37.04 34.40 19.79
N GLN A 183 38.08 34.75 19.03
CA GLN A 183 37.96 35.43 17.74
C GLN A 183 37.83 34.43 16.60
#